data_AF-A0A2N6T566-F1
#
_entry.id   AF-A0A2N6T566-F1
#
_cell.length_a   1.000
_cell.length_b   1.000
_cell.length_c   1.000
_cell.angle_alpha   90.00
_cell.angle_beta   90.00
_cell.angle_gamma   90.00
#
_symmetry.space_group_name_H-M   'P 1'
#
loop_
_entity.id
_entity.type
_entity.pdbx_description
1 polymer ?
#
loop_
_entity_poly.entity_id
_entity_poly.type
_entity_poly.pdbx_seq_one_letter_code
_entity_poly.pdbx_strand_id
1 'polypeptide(L)'
;MITAHGARLAVTGSAVEIHPAPLEAALLGSSEPTIIPLVDIDDVSVHAGDRWDESTVTIGTTPIRFAPGDTEGPEQLRAVIDAAQRGETINLDAIAGFNFVALDVETANQNWGSVCQIGVVTVIDGIITNKQGWLCRPPEQLSLFDAANVACHGITADDVANEPSISEILPRVFEYIGDHTVVAHNAYFDASALRYAAQASGVEVPHLNFACSLAHARAVNLDVSNHRLPTLAEFFGVVLDKHHDAVADAAACAEIMVGLARRAKYTGPVNDYVTDSGFQLGSISADKVTPVLKEFRGQRKKQKPAPWQAVATPDTIPEPNPNADPNAPLYGQNVTLTGEFEPYDKGELWNGIAAQGGQVGKNVTKKTTIVVAGAWATTTSKEKRARELIEKGQEIEIWPAEKLYSVLDLESQGTE
;
A
#
# COMPACT_ATOMS: atom_id res chain seq x y z
N MET A 1 9.12 17.43 -8.42
CA MET A 1 9.32 18.82 -8.91
C MET A 1 8.22 19.17 -9.89
N ILE A 2 7.70 20.38 -9.85
CA ILE A 2 6.62 20.84 -10.75
C ILE A 2 7.26 21.42 -12.01
N THR A 3 6.73 21.10 -13.18
CA THR A 3 7.21 21.68 -14.45
C THR A 3 6.46 22.97 -14.73
N ALA A 4 7.19 24.05 -14.97
CA ALA A 4 6.67 25.34 -15.39
C ALA A 4 7.29 25.73 -16.75
N HIS A 5 6.72 26.74 -17.40
CA HIS A 5 7.28 27.26 -18.65
C HIS A 5 8.68 27.82 -18.38
N GLY A 6 9.70 27.21 -18.99
CA GLY A 6 11.10 27.62 -18.86
C GLY A 6 11.77 27.24 -17.53
N ALA A 7 11.10 26.53 -16.62
CA ALA A 7 11.66 26.20 -15.30
C ALA A 7 11.14 24.88 -14.71
N ARG A 8 11.89 24.35 -13.73
CA ARG A 8 11.44 23.30 -12.80
C ARG A 8 11.39 23.87 -11.39
N LEU A 9 10.31 23.58 -10.69
CA LEU A 9 10.05 24.12 -9.36
C LEU A 9 10.25 23.03 -8.31
N ALA A 10 11.01 23.36 -7.28
CA ALA A 10 11.08 22.61 -6.04
C ALA A 10 10.52 23.48 -4.92
N VAL A 11 9.71 22.90 -4.04
CA VAL A 11 9.29 23.56 -2.81
C VAL A 11 9.90 22.75 -1.67
N THR A 12 10.76 23.39 -0.89
CA THR A 12 11.40 22.81 0.29
C THR A 12 10.66 23.25 1.55
N GLY A 13 11.07 22.77 2.73
CA GLY A 13 10.50 23.24 3.99
C GLY A 13 10.83 24.71 4.32
N SER A 14 11.65 25.39 3.51
CA SER A 14 12.08 26.77 3.78
C SER A 14 12.04 27.72 2.57
N ALA A 15 11.94 27.22 1.34
CA ALA A 15 11.92 28.06 0.14
C ALA A 15 11.19 27.42 -1.05
N VAL A 16 10.77 28.26 -2.00
CA VAL A 16 10.45 27.87 -3.38
C VAL A 16 11.69 28.12 -4.23
N GLU A 17 12.20 27.07 -4.88
CA GLU A 17 13.34 27.12 -5.78
C GLU A 17 12.87 26.99 -7.23
N ILE A 18 13.23 27.96 -8.05
CA ILE A 18 12.91 28.03 -9.47
C ILE A 18 14.18 27.74 -10.25
N HIS A 19 14.32 26.51 -10.71
CA HIS A 19 15.47 26.03 -11.48
C HIS A 19 15.24 26.29 -12.97
N PRO A 20 16.06 27.10 -13.66
CA PRO A 20 15.87 27.35 -15.08
C PRO A 20 16.05 26.05 -15.89
N ALA A 21 15.17 25.83 -16.89
CA ALA A 21 15.35 24.73 -17.83
C ALA A 21 16.65 24.94 -18.65
N PRO A 22 17.26 23.90 -19.23
CA PRO A 22 18.57 24.03 -19.90
C PRO A 22 18.64 25.14 -20.97
N LEU A 23 17.56 25.33 -21.74
CA LEU A 23 17.47 26.42 -22.71
C LEU A 23 17.42 27.79 -22.04
N GLU A 24 16.62 27.93 -20.98
CA GLU A 24 16.48 29.17 -20.22
C GLU A 24 17.80 29.53 -19.51
N ALA A 25 18.47 28.54 -18.92
CA ALA A 25 19.77 28.70 -18.29
C ALA A 25 20.83 29.19 -19.28
N ALA A 26 20.80 28.67 -20.51
CA ALA A 26 21.69 29.12 -21.59
C ALA A 26 21.37 30.57 -22.02
N LEU A 27 20.10 30.97 -22.06
CA LEU A 27 19.68 32.34 -22.37
C LEU A 27 20.05 33.33 -21.28
N LEU A 28 19.89 32.94 -20.01
CA LEU A 28 20.23 33.74 -18.83
C LEU A 28 21.74 33.78 -18.55
N GLY A 29 22.51 32.84 -19.11
CA GLY A 29 23.94 32.67 -18.83
C GLY A 29 24.23 32.13 -17.42
N SER A 30 23.23 31.56 -16.75
CA SER A 30 23.31 31.02 -15.39
C SER A 30 22.34 29.84 -15.22
N SER A 31 22.79 28.80 -14.53
CA SER A 31 21.95 27.67 -14.10
C SER A 31 21.52 27.78 -12.63
N GLU A 32 21.88 28.87 -11.94
CA GLU A 32 21.55 29.05 -10.54
C GLU A 32 20.04 29.22 -10.34
N PRO A 33 19.43 28.55 -9.35
CA PRO A 33 18.01 28.68 -9.07
C PRO A 33 17.69 30.04 -8.47
N THR A 34 16.51 30.58 -8.80
CA THR A 34 15.93 31.69 -8.03
C THR A 34 15.27 31.12 -6.78
N ILE A 35 15.68 31.60 -5.61
CA ILE A 35 15.20 31.12 -4.31
C ILE A 35 14.28 32.18 -3.71
N ILE A 36 13.04 31.80 -3.41
CA ILE A 36 12.06 32.62 -2.70
C ILE A 36 11.84 31.99 -1.33
N PRO A 37 12.34 32.59 -0.22
CA PRO A 37 12.11 32.08 1.12
C PRO A 37 10.61 31.99 1.43
N LEU A 38 10.15 30.89 2.01
CA LEU A 38 8.73 30.69 2.34
C LEU A 38 8.20 31.76 3.32
N VAL A 39 9.09 32.24 4.20
CA VAL A 39 8.78 33.31 5.16
C VAL A 39 8.47 34.65 4.49
N ASP A 40 8.91 34.83 3.25
CA ASP A 40 8.68 36.05 2.46
C ASP A 40 7.46 35.90 1.52
N ILE A 41 6.75 34.77 1.57
CA ILE A 41 5.56 34.51 0.75
C ILE A 41 4.31 34.88 1.54
N ASP A 42 3.82 36.10 1.35
CA ASP A 42 2.60 36.60 2.01
C ASP A 42 1.30 36.17 1.28
N ASP A 43 1.35 36.06 -0.04
CA ASP A 43 0.21 35.69 -0.89
C ASP A 43 0.67 34.91 -2.14
N VAL A 44 -0.18 33.99 -2.57
CA VAL A 44 -0.01 33.17 -3.78
C VAL A 44 -1.28 33.28 -4.61
N SER A 45 -1.23 34.02 -5.71
CA SER A 45 -2.38 34.16 -6.61
C SER A 45 -2.26 33.22 -7.81
N VAL A 46 -3.38 32.60 -8.20
CA VAL A 46 -3.46 31.77 -9.40
C VAL A 46 -4.35 32.49 -10.41
N HIS A 47 -3.77 32.80 -11.56
CA HIS A 47 -4.48 33.30 -12.73
C HIS A 47 -4.60 32.14 -13.73
N ALA A 48 -5.81 31.58 -13.84
CA ALA A 48 -6.09 30.50 -14.76
C ALA A 48 -5.98 30.98 -16.21
N GLY A 49 -5.21 30.26 -17.01
CA GLY A 49 -5.19 30.39 -18.47
C GLY A 49 -6.29 29.54 -19.12
N ASP A 50 -6.19 29.38 -20.43
CA ASP A 50 -7.06 28.49 -21.19
C ASP A 50 -6.24 27.65 -22.19
N ARG A 51 -6.87 27.14 -23.27
CA ARG A 51 -6.15 26.35 -24.27
C ARG A 51 -5.14 27.15 -25.10
N TRP A 52 -5.21 28.47 -25.04
CA TRP A 52 -4.43 29.41 -25.83
C TRP A 52 -3.56 30.31 -24.95
N ASP A 53 -4.08 30.71 -23.79
CA ASP A 53 -3.41 31.56 -22.83
C ASP A 53 -2.74 30.76 -21.72
N GLU A 54 -1.56 31.21 -21.30
CA GLU A 54 -0.77 30.63 -20.21
C GLU A 54 -1.45 30.84 -18.86
N SER A 55 -1.47 29.79 -18.02
CA SER A 55 -1.79 29.95 -16.59
C SER A 55 -0.58 30.57 -15.87
N THR A 56 -0.82 31.44 -14.89
CA THR A 56 0.25 32.08 -14.11
C THR A 56 -0.01 31.97 -12.62
N VAL A 57 0.98 31.53 -11.85
CA VAL A 57 1.00 31.62 -10.40
C VAL A 57 1.93 32.76 -10.00
N THR A 58 1.45 33.71 -9.20
CA THR A 58 2.27 34.83 -8.71
C THR A 58 2.62 34.60 -7.25
N ILE A 59 3.92 34.55 -6.95
CA ILE A 59 4.47 34.43 -5.59
C ILE A 59 5.14 35.76 -5.24
N GLY A 60 4.51 36.56 -4.38
CA GLY A 60 4.95 37.94 -4.14
C GLY A 60 4.94 38.76 -5.43
N THR A 61 6.12 39.10 -5.96
CA THR A 61 6.27 39.81 -7.25
C THR A 61 6.75 38.92 -8.40
N THR A 62 6.96 37.63 -8.15
CA THR A 62 7.55 36.70 -9.12
C THR A 62 6.45 35.93 -9.85
N PRO A 63 6.21 36.17 -11.14
CA PRO A 63 5.26 35.40 -11.93
C PRO A 63 5.90 34.11 -12.42
N ILE A 64 5.22 32.99 -12.17
CA ILE A 64 5.58 31.65 -12.64
C ILE A 64 4.53 31.21 -13.66
N ARG A 65 4.96 30.96 -14.89
CA ARG A 65 4.06 30.65 -16.00
C ARG A 65 4.00 29.16 -16.25
N PHE A 66 2.84 28.70 -16.70
CA PHE A 66 2.58 27.32 -17.10
C PHE A 66 2.13 27.30 -18.54
N ALA A 67 2.41 26.19 -19.24
CA ALA A 67 2.04 26.06 -20.65
C ALA A 67 0.52 26.22 -20.85
N PRO A 68 0.06 26.76 -21.99
CA PRO A 68 -1.36 26.83 -22.30
C PRO A 68 -2.04 25.45 -22.18
N GLY A 69 -3.20 25.42 -21.52
CA GLY A 69 -3.95 24.20 -21.21
C GLY A 69 -3.49 23.44 -19.97
N ASP A 70 -2.42 23.86 -19.28
CA ASP A 70 -2.02 23.28 -18.01
C ASP A 70 -2.84 23.88 -16.86
N THR A 71 -3.78 23.07 -16.37
CA THR A 71 -4.63 23.37 -15.20
C THR A 71 -4.19 22.63 -13.95
N GLU A 72 -3.29 21.65 -14.05
CA GLU A 72 -2.84 20.83 -12.92
C GLU A 72 -1.62 21.47 -12.23
N GLY A 73 -0.64 21.95 -13.00
CA GLY A 73 0.59 22.55 -12.49
C GLY A 73 0.41 23.75 -11.56
N PRO A 74 -0.42 24.76 -11.93
CA PRO A 74 -0.68 25.92 -11.08
C PRO A 74 -1.29 25.55 -9.71
N GLU A 75 -2.28 24.66 -9.71
CA GLU A 75 -2.96 24.19 -8.50
C GLU A 75 -2.02 23.35 -7.63
N GLN A 76 -1.20 22.49 -8.24
CA GLN A 76 -0.17 21.73 -7.54
C GLN A 76 0.85 22.65 -6.86
N LEU A 77 1.32 23.69 -7.55
CA LEU A 77 2.28 24.63 -6.98
C LEU A 77 1.70 25.35 -5.77
N ARG A 78 0.46 25.84 -5.89
CA ARG A 78 -0.22 26.47 -4.76
C ARG A 78 -0.41 25.52 -3.59
N ALA A 79 -0.92 24.31 -3.83
CA ALA A 79 -1.14 23.33 -2.77
C ALA A 79 0.15 22.97 -2.02
N VAL A 80 1.28 22.82 -2.72
CA VAL A 80 2.57 22.49 -2.11
C VAL A 80 3.13 23.66 -1.31
N ILE A 81 2.99 24.90 -1.78
CA ILE A 81 3.39 26.09 -1.01
C ILE A 81 2.55 26.21 0.25
N ASP A 82 1.23 26.10 0.13
CA ASP A 82 0.29 26.19 1.26
C ASP A 82 0.63 25.12 2.33
N ALA A 83 0.98 23.91 1.91
CA ALA A 83 1.41 22.84 2.81
C ALA A 83 2.76 23.14 3.46
N ALA A 84 3.75 23.59 2.68
CA ALA A 84 5.07 23.93 3.20
C ALA A 84 5.01 25.07 4.24
N GLN A 85 4.12 26.05 4.05
CA GLN A 85 3.84 27.10 5.03
C GLN A 85 3.22 26.59 6.35
N ARG A 86 2.49 25.47 6.30
CA ARG A 86 2.00 24.75 7.50
C ARG A 86 3.05 23.82 8.13
N GLY A 87 4.25 23.73 7.54
CA GLY A 87 5.27 22.77 7.95
C GLY A 87 5.00 21.34 7.48
N GLU A 88 4.09 21.16 6.52
CA GLU A 88 3.78 19.88 5.89
C GLU A 88 4.60 19.70 4.60
N THR A 89 5.04 18.49 4.32
CA THR A 89 5.70 18.16 3.04
C THR A 89 4.72 17.40 2.15
N ILE A 90 4.35 17.98 1.01
CA ILE A 90 3.62 17.25 -0.04
C ILE A 90 4.63 16.58 -0.95
N ASN A 91 4.64 15.24 -0.96
CA ASN A 91 5.30 14.49 -2.00
C ASN A 91 4.37 14.42 -3.22
N LEU A 92 4.65 15.24 -4.23
CA LEU A 92 3.89 15.28 -5.48
C LEU A 92 3.92 13.97 -6.27
N ASP A 93 4.91 13.11 -6.00
CA ASP A 93 5.01 11.80 -6.62
C ASP A 93 4.21 10.72 -5.85
N ALA A 94 3.60 11.08 -4.71
CA ALA A 94 2.80 10.16 -3.93
C ALA A 94 1.45 9.86 -4.60
N ILE A 95 1.04 8.60 -4.49
CA ILE A 95 -0.27 8.11 -4.88
C ILE A 95 -1.03 7.75 -3.61
N ALA A 96 -1.82 8.69 -3.08
CA ALA A 96 -2.51 8.50 -1.80
C ALA A 96 -3.31 7.18 -1.75
N GLY A 97 -3.09 6.39 -0.70
CA GLY A 97 -3.68 5.08 -0.46
C GLY A 97 -3.02 3.91 -1.21
N PHE A 98 -2.05 4.15 -2.07
CA PHE A 98 -1.40 3.12 -2.90
C PHE A 98 -0.33 2.36 -2.10
N ASN A 99 -0.82 1.59 -1.12
CA ASN A 99 -0.02 0.88 -0.13
C ASN A 99 0.10 -0.61 -0.48
N PHE A 100 1.31 -1.15 -0.46
CA PHE A 100 1.57 -2.57 -0.71
C PHE A 100 2.96 -3.00 -0.22
N VAL A 101 3.21 -4.30 -0.22
CA VAL A 101 4.56 -4.85 -0.01
C VAL A 101 5.03 -5.48 -1.30
N ALA A 102 6.12 -5.01 -1.89
CA ALA A 102 6.75 -5.72 -2.99
C ALA A 102 7.61 -6.86 -2.46
N LEU A 103 7.66 -7.97 -3.19
CA LEU A 103 8.40 -9.16 -2.80
C LEU A 103 9.10 -9.80 -4.00
N ASP A 104 10.29 -10.32 -3.74
CA ASP A 104 11.06 -11.13 -4.68
C ASP A 104 11.85 -12.20 -3.88
N VAL A 105 12.14 -13.34 -4.51
CA VAL A 105 12.90 -14.43 -3.89
C VAL A 105 13.95 -15.00 -4.84
N GLU A 106 15.08 -15.42 -4.25
CA GLU A 106 16.08 -16.24 -4.94
C GLU A 106 15.98 -17.68 -4.46
N THR A 107 16.19 -18.64 -5.36
CA THR A 107 16.08 -20.07 -5.08
C THR A 107 17.40 -20.77 -5.38
N ALA A 108 17.84 -21.66 -4.48
CA ALA A 108 19.13 -22.35 -4.58
C ALA A 108 19.20 -23.36 -5.74
N ASN A 109 18.07 -23.94 -6.16
CA ASN A 109 18.02 -24.96 -7.21
C ASN A 109 16.70 -24.90 -8.02
N GLN A 110 16.52 -25.85 -8.93
CA GLN A 110 15.32 -25.92 -9.79
C GLN A 110 14.00 -26.13 -9.03
N ASN A 111 14.03 -26.58 -7.77
CA ASN A 111 12.83 -26.65 -6.94
C ASN A 111 12.56 -25.28 -6.31
N TRP A 112 11.43 -24.65 -6.64
CA TRP A 112 11.09 -23.32 -6.14
C TRP A 112 10.96 -23.23 -4.61
N GLY A 113 10.79 -24.35 -3.90
CA GLY A 113 10.83 -24.37 -2.44
C GLY A 113 12.22 -24.17 -1.84
N SER A 114 13.28 -24.15 -2.65
CA SER A 114 14.68 -24.00 -2.23
C SER A 114 15.09 -22.53 -1.96
N VAL A 115 14.16 -21.72 -1.45
CA VAL A 115 14.38 -20.28 -1.21
C VAL A 115 15.62 -20.07 -0.34
N CYS A 116 16.55 -19.23 -0.82
CA CYS A 116 17.80 -18.88 -0.15
C CYS A 116 17.96 -17.37 0.11
N GLN A 117 17.15 -16.53 -0.52
CA GLN A 117 17.02 -15.11 -0.19
C GLN A 117 15.56 -14.67 -0.35
N ILE A 118 15.10 -13.78 0.51
CA ILE A 118 13.81 -13.08 0.39
C ILE A 118 14.07 -11.58 0.51
N GLY A 119 13.53 -10.81 -0.42
CA GLY A 119 13.49 -9.36 -0.35
C GLY A 119 12.06 -8.86 -0.24
N VAL A 120 11.82 -7.91 0.67
CA VAL A 120 10.53 -7.22 0.84
C VAL A 120 10.73 -5.71 0.87
N VAL A 121 9.80 -4.99 0.24
CA VAL A 121 9.84 -3.53 0.14
C VAL A 121 8.48 -2.97 0.45
N THR A 122 8.38 -2.12 1.48
CA THR A 122 7.11 -1.48 1.86
C THR A 122 6.93 -0.22 1.06
N VAL A 123 5.76 -0.11 0.43
CA VAL A 123 5.32 1.08 -0.30
C VAL A 123 4.14 1.68 0.44
N ILE A 124 4.25 2.95 0.82
CA ILE A 124 3.17 3.75 1.41
C ILE A 124 2.95 4.96 0.52
N ASP A 125 1.69 5.19 0.13
CA ASP A 125 1.26 6.22 -0.80
C ASP A 125 2.10 6.25 -2.09
N GLY A 126 2.41 5.08 -2.65
CA GLY A 126 3.24 4.97 -3.85
C GLY A 126 4.72 5.33 -3.64
N ILE A 127 5.19 5.48 -2.40
CA ILE A 127 6.60 5.77 -2.06
C ILE A 127 7.19 4.60 -1.28
N ILE A 128 8.40 4.16 -1.67
CA ILE A 128 9.13 3.18 -0.89
C ILE A 128 9.52 3.78 0.46
N THR A 129 9.08 3.16 1.55
CA THR A 129 9.35 3.62 2.93
C THR A 129 10.30 2.71 3.69
N ASN A 130 10.35 1.43 3.33
CA ASN A 130 11.26 0.47 3.94
C ASN A 130 11.71 -0.59 2.94
N LYS A 131 12.92 -1.12 3.15
CA LYS A 131 13.48 -2.25 2.40
C LYS A 131 14.10 -3.21 3.41
N GLN A 132 13.75 -4.48 3.31
CA GLN A 132 14.31 -5.51 4.16
C GLN A 132 14.60 -6.76 3.35
N GLY A 133 15.68 -7.46 3.71
CA GLY A 133 16.04 -8.72 3.08
C GLY A 133 16.64 -9.69 4.08
N TRP A 134 16.51 -10.97 3.76
CA TRP A 134 17.06 -12.05 4.55
C TRP A 134 17.73 -13.06 3.61
N LEU A 135 18.98 -13.37 3.88
CA LEU A 135 19.56 -14.64 3.46
C LEU A 135 19.03 -15.74 4.39
N CYS A 136 18.89 -16.94 3.86
CA CYS A 136 18.43 -18.07 4.65
C CYS A 136 18.92 -19.39 4.10
N ARG A 137 19.02 -20.38 5.00
CA ARG A 137 19.25 -21.76 4.59
C ARG A 137 17.93 -22.33 4.04
N PRO A 138 17.92 -22.88 2.80
CA PRO A 138 16.76 -23.57 2.25
C PRO A 138 16.31 -24.74 3.15
N PRO A 139 15.11 -25.31 2.93
CA PRO A 139 14.68 -26.53 3.63
C PRO A 139 15.75 -27.62 3.48
N GLU A 140 16.00 -28.42 4.52
CA GLU A 140 17.12 -29.38 4.57
C GLU A 140 17.13 -30.33 3.36
N GLN A 141 15.96 -30.83 2.96
CA GLN A 141 15.75 -31.69 1.81
C GLN A 141 15.91 -30.99 0.45
N LEU A 142 15.98 -29.65 0.42
CA LEU A 142 16.16 -28.80 -0.76
C LEU A 142 17.44 -27.96 -0.69
N SER A 143 18.39 -28.32 0.18
CA SER A 143 19.57 -27.52 0.52
C SER A 143 20.71 -27.51 -0.52
N LEU A 144 20.55 -28.23 -1.63
CA LEU A 144 21.53 -28.24 -2.71
C LEU A 144 21.50 -26.93 -3.51
N PHE A 145 22.67 -26.41 -3.88
CA PHE A 145 22.81 -25.23 -4.72
C PHE A 145 23.23 -25.64 -6.14
N ASP A 146 22.34 -25.41 -7.11
CA ASP A 146 22.62 -25.69 -8.51
C ASP A 146 23.49 -24.56 -9.10
N ALA A 147 24.54 -24.93 -9.85
CA ALA A 147 25.46 -23.96 -10.43
C ALA A 147 24.77 -22.93 -11.35
N ALA A 148 23.66 -23.30 -12.01
CA ALA A 148 22.90 -22.38 -12.85
C ALA A 148 22.18 -21.30 -12.03
N ASN A 149 21.61 -21.65 -10.88
CA ASN A 149 20.96 -20.71 -9.96
C ASN A 149 22.00 -19.79 -9.32
N VAL A 150 23.08 -20.37 -8.80
CA VAL A 150 24.23 -19.61 -8.25
C VAL A 150 24.79 -18.63 -9.28
N ALA A 151 24.87 -19.01 -10.56
CA ALA A 151 25.34 -18.11 -11.61
C ALA A 151 24.41 -16.91 -11.88
N CYS A 152 23.13 -16.99 -11.53
CA CYS A 152 22.19 -15.87 -11.64
C CYS A 152 22.42 -14.85 -10.53
N HIS A 153 22.32 -15.28 -9.26
CA HIS A 153 22.29 -14.37 -8.10
C HIS A 153 23.59 -14.31 -7.29
N GLY A 154 24.52 -15.23 -7.51
CA GLY A 154 25.83 -15.28 -6.86
C GLY A 154 25.83 -15.82 -5.43
N ILE A 155 24.68 -16.30 -4.92
CA ILE A 155 24.55 -16.84 -3.56
C ILE A 155 24.92 -18.31 -3.56
N THR A 156 25.89 -18.68 -2.74
CA THR A 156 26.40 -20.03 -2.57
C THR A 156 25.89 -20.66 -1.27
N ALA A 157 26.09 -21.97 -1.11
CA ALA A 157 25.78 -22.66 0.14
C ALA A 157 26.60 -22.11 1.32
N ASP A 158 27.83 -21.64 1.07
CA ASP A 158 28.69 -21.07 2.11
C ASP A 158 28.17 -19.71 2.60
N ASP A 159 27.60 -18.90 1.70
CA ASP A 159 27.02 -17.59 2.05
C ASP A 159 25.85 -17.71 3.04
N VAL A 160 25.07 -18.79 2.93
CA VAL A 160 23.90 -19.02 3.81
C VAL A 160 24.20 -19.94 4.99
N ALA A 161 25.40 -20.53 5.09
CA ALA A 161 25.68 -21.60 6.04
C ALA A 161 25.43 -21.23 7.53
N ASN A 162 25.61 -19.95 7.87
CA ASN A 162 25.40 -19.43 9.22
C ASN A 162 24.11 -18.60 9.36
N GLU A 163 23.31 -18.51 8.30
CA GLU A 163 22.07 -17.75 8.30
C GLU A 163 20.91 -18.56 8.92
N PRO A 164 19.84 -17.88 9.39
CA PRO A 164 18.64 -18.57 9.87
C PRO A 164 18.07 -19.51 8.81
N SER A 165 17.42 -20.57 9.27
CA SER A 165 16.68 -21.45 8.36
C SER A 165 15.47 -20.72 7.77
N ILE A 166 15.05 -21.12 6.58
CA ILE A 166 13.82 -20.60 5.98
C ILE A 166 12.58 -20.80 6.88
N SER A 167 12.56 -21.84 7.72
CA SER A 167 11.52 -22.06 8.75
C SER A 167 11.46 -20.94 9.79
N GLU A 168 12.59 -20.31 10.09
CA GLU A 168 12.67 -19.18 11.03
C GLU A 168 12.37 -17.84 10.36
N ILE A 169 12.62 -17.72 9.05
CA ILE A 169 12.42 -16.50 8.28
C ILE A 169 10.97 -16.34 7.81
N LEU A 170 10.33 -17.39 7.31
CA LEU A 170 8.98 -17.30 6.74
C LEU A 170 7.94 -16.71 7.71
N PRO A 171 7.86 -17.09 9.00
CA PRO A 171 6.94 -16.46 9.94
C PRO A 171 7.15 -14.95 10.06
N ARG A 172 8.40 -14.49 10.07
CA ARG A 172 8.77 -13.07 10.14
C ARG A 172 8.36 -12.33 8.86
N VAL A 173 8.55 -12.95 7.70
CA VAL A 173 8.14 -12.40 6.41
C VAL A 173 6.61 -12.28 6.34
N PHE A 174 5.86 -13.28 6.79
CA PHE A 174 4.40 -13.25 6.81
C PHE A 174 3.86 -12.21 7.80
N GLU A 175 4.45 -12.09 8.98
CA GLU A 175 4.14 -11.04 9.95
C GLU A 175 4.43 -9.64 9.37
N TYR A 176 5.56 -9.48 8.70
CA TYR A 176 5.94 -8.23 8.02
C TYR A 176 4.93 -7.83 6.93
N ILE A 177 4.47 -8.79 6.12
CA ILE A 177 3.49 -8.55 5.07
C ILE A 177 2.13 -8.19 5.67
N GLY A 178 1.71 -8.86 6.74
CA GLY A 178 0.40 -8.66 7.37
C GLY A 178 -0.75 -8.79 6.37
N ASP A 179 -1.68 -7.83 6.40
CA ASP A 179 -2.84 -7.78 5.50
C ASP A 179 -2.56 -7.04 4.17
N HIS A 180 -1.32 -6.62 3.93
CA HIS A 180 -0.97 -5.89 2.71
C HIS A 180 -0.98 -6.82 1.49
N THR A 181 -1.42 -6.28 0.35
CA THR A 181 -1.27 -6.97 -0.93
C THR A 181 0.20 -7.05 -1.30
N VAL A 182 0.63 -8.24 -1.71
CA VAL A 182 1.99 -8.50 -2.16
C VAL A 182 2.09 -8.18 -3.66
N VAL A 183 3.12 -7.44 -4.08
CA VAL A 183 3.38 -7.16 -5.49
C VAL A 183 4.71 -7.79 -5.89
N ALA A 184 4.66 -8.74 -6.82
CA ALA A 184 5.86 -9.39 -7.32
C ALA A 184 5.91 -9.29 -8.85
N HIS A 185 7.12 -9.32 -9.42
CA HIS A 185 7.26 -9.12 -10.85
C HIS A 185 6.67 -10.30 -11.61
N ASN A 186 6.98 -11.52 -11.18
CA ASN A 186 6.34 -12.73 -11.67
C ASN A 186 5.57 -13.43 -10.54
N ALA A 187 4.49 -12.78 -10.06
CA ALA A 187 3.83 -13.18 -8.82
C ALA A 187 3.47 -14.66 -8.67
N TYR A 188 3.22 -15.40 -9.76
CA TYR A 188 2.98 -16.84 -9.65
C TYR A 188 4.20 -17.63 -9.17
N PHE A 189 5.40 -17.24 -9.62
CA PHE A 189 6.67 -17.84 -9.19
C PHE A 189 6.89 -17.57 -7.70
N ASP A 190 6.91 -16.30 -7.30
CA ASP A 190 7.20 -15.87 -5.92
C ASP A 190 6.20 -16.46 -4.92
N ALA A 191 4.91 -16.39 -5.26
CA ALA A 191 3.83 -17.01 -4.48
C ALA A 191 4.04 -18.52 -4.29
N SER A 192 4.42 -19.22 -5.36
CA SER A 192 4.65 -20.66 -5.32
C SER A 192 5.91 -21.01 -4.53
N ALA A 193 6.99 -20.23 -4.68
CA ALA A 193 8.23 -20.41 -3.94
C ALA A 193 8.03 -20.29 -2.43
N LEU A 194 7.35 -19.22 -1.97
CA LEU A 194 6.98 -19.05 -0.57
C LEU A 194 6.16 -20.22 -0.04
N ARG A 195 5.12 -20.63 -0.79
CA ARG A 195 4.26 -21.75 -0.39
C ARG A 195 5.03 -23.07 -0.31
N TYR A 196 5.87 -23.37 -1.30
CA TYR A 196 6.63 -24.62 -1.33
C TYR A 196 7.70 -24.67 -0.26
N ALA A 197 8.38 -23.54 0.00
CA ALA A 197 9.32 -23.42 1.10
C ALA A 197 8.63 -23.64 2.46
N ALA A 198 7.47 -23.00 2.67
CA ALA A 198 6.68 -23.18 3.88
C ALA A 198 6.25 -24.64 4.09
N GLN A 199 5.74 -25.29 3.03
CA GLN A 199 5.34 -26.70 3.08
C GLN A 199 6.52 -27.64 3.37
N ALA A 200 7.65 -27.40 2.72
CA ALA A 200 8.87 -28.17 2.93
C ALA A 200 9.41 -28.00 4.36
N SER A 201 9.17 -26.87 4.99
CA SER A 201 9.66 -26.53 6.34
C SER A 201 8.62 -26.69 7.46
N GLY A 202 7.41 -27.17 7.15
CA GLY A 202 6.34 -27.32 8.14
C GLY A 202 5.81 -26.00 8.70
N VAL A 203 5.97 -24.89 7.97
CA VAL A 203 5.46 -23.56 8.33
C VAL A 203 4.05 -23.39 7.77
N GLU A 204 3.14 -22.82 8.56
CA GLU A 204 1.79 -22.50 8.12
C GLU A 204 1.80 -21.41 7.03
N VAL A 205 1.01 -21.61 5.98
CA VAL A 205 0.89 -20.65 4.87
C VAL A 205 -0.35 -19.79 5.10
N PRO A 206 -0.20 -18.49 5.39
CA PRO A 206 -1.34 -17.60 5.54
C PRO A 206 -2.00 -17.33 4.19
N HIS A 207 -3.21 -16.78 4.24
CA HIS A 207 -3.83 -16.26 3.03
C HIS A 207 -3.26 -14.89 2.67
N LEU A 208 -2.51 -14.80 1.56
CA LEU A 208 -1.97 -13.54 1.05
C LEU A 208 -2.49 -13.27 -0.36
N ASN A 209 -2.79 -12.00 -0.65
CA ASN A 209 -3.17 -11.55 -1.98
C ASN A 209 -1.94 -11.09 -2.77
N PHE A 210 -1.94 -11.37 -4.06
CA PHE A 210 -0.84 -11.03 -4.96
C PHE A 210 -1.33 -10.19 -6.15
N ALA A 211 -0.55 -9.17 -6.51
CA ALA A 211 -0.59 -8.49 -7.80
C ALA A 211 0.71 -8.75 -8.57
N CYS A 212 0.65 -8.67 -9.91
CA CYS A 212 1.75 -9.07 -10.78
C CYS A 212 2.18 -7.91 -11.70
N SER A 213 3.31 -7.25 -11.40
CA SER A 213 3.73 -6.08 -12.17
C SER A 213 4.05 -6.43 -13.63
N LEU A 214 4.52 -7.66 -13.93
CA LEU A 214 4.67 -8.15 -15.31
C LEU A 214 3.35 -8.25 -16.06
N ALA A 215 2.29 -8.72 -15.39
CA ALA A 215 0.97 -8.85 -16.02
C ALA A 215 0.39 -7.47 -16.36
N HIS A 216 0.54 -6.52 -15.43
CA HIS A 216 0.14 -5.12 -15.64
C HIS A 216 0.96 -4.46 -16.76
N ALA A 217 2.28 -4.61 -16.74
CA ALA A 217 3.16 -4.04 -17.76
C ALA A 217 2.80 -4.56 -19.17
N ARG A 218 2.51 -5.86 -19.31
CA ARG A 218 2.09 -6.46 -20.59
C ARG A 218 0.72 -6.00 -21.08
N ALA A 219 -0.14 -5.50 -20.18
CA ALA A 219 -1.48 -5.06 -20.54
C ALA A 219 -1.52 -3.61 -21.04
N VAL A 220 -0.48 -2.83 -20.75
CA VAL A 220 -0.33 -1.46 -21.24
C VAL A 220 0.62 -1.43 -22.44
N ASN A 221 0.41 -0.47 -23.34
CA ASN A 221 1.27 -0.32 -24.51
C ASN A 221 2.55 0.44 -24.13
N LEU A 222 3.60 -0.30 -23.76
CA LEU A 222 4.95 0.23 -23.50
C LEU A 222 5.83 0.00 -24.71
N ASP A 223 6.61 1.00 -25.08
CA ASP A 223 7.60 0.90 -26.16
C ASP A 223 8.89 0.26 -25.62
N VAL A 224 8.85 -1.06 -25.41
CA VAL A 224 9.94 -1.85 -24.84
C VAL A 224 10.17 -3.14 -25.65
N SER A 225 11.43 -3.58 -25.73
CA SER A 225 11.79 -4.79 -26.47
C SER A 225 11.23 -6.06 -25.84
N ASN A 226 11.07 -6.06 -24.53
CA ASN A 226 10.51 -7.14 -23.73
C ASN A 226 10.05 -6.59 -22.37
N HIS A 227 9.39 -7.42 -21.56
CA HIS A 227 8.83 -7.01 -20.26
C HIS A 227 9.58 -7.62 -19.08
N ARG A 228 10.85 -7.99 -19.23
CA ARG A 228 11.67 -8.45 -18.10
C ARG A 228 11.97 -7.29 -17.16
N LEU A 229 12.24 -7.60 -15.89
CA LEU A 229 12.49 -6.62 -14.85
C LEU A 229 13.54 -5.57 -15.25
N PRO A 230 14.74 -5.91 -15.78
CA PRO A 230 15.73 -4.88 -16.13
C PRO A 230 15.26 -3.93 -17.24
N THR A 231 14.54 -4.45 -18.25
CA THR A 231 14.03 -3.64 -19.36
C THR A 231 12.94 -2.67 -18.88
N LEU A 232 12.07 -3.12 -17.98
CA LEU A 232 11.05 -2.24 -17.40
C LEU A 232 11.65 -1.25 -16.40
N ALA A 233 12.62 -1.66 -15.60
CA ALA A 233 13.36 -0.77 -14.71
C ALA A 233 13.99 0.39 -15.50
N GLU A 234 14.70 0.08 -16.60
CA GLU A 234 15.25 1.08 -17.51
C GLU A 234 14.16 2.00 -18.08
N PHE A 235 13.05 1.43 -18.58
CA PHE A 235 11.94 2.22 -19.13
C PHE A 235 11.33 3.21 -18.13
N PHE A 236 11.20 2.81 -16.86
CA PHE A 236 10.66 3.65 -15.78
C PHE A 236 11.73 4.52 -15.10
N GLY A 237 12.99 4.47 -15.55
CA GLY A 237 14.09 5.25 -14.96
C GLY A 237 14.52 4.76 -13.58
N VAL A 238 14.26 3.49 -13.26
CA VAL A 238 14.60 2.84 -11.99
C VAL A 238 16.05 2.35 -12.06
N VAL A 239 16.83 2.73 -11.05
CA VAL A 239 18.22 2.27 -10.93
C VAL A 239 18.23 0.86 -10.38
N LEU A 240 18.77 -0.08 -11.16
CA LEU A 240 18.95 -1.48 -10.78
C LEU A 240 20.44 -1.74 -10.50
N ASP A 241 20.91 -1.38 -9.30
CA ASP A 241 22.33 -1.42 -8.94
C ASP A 241 22.91 -2.85 -8.91
N LYS A 242 22.09 -3.84 -8.51
CA LYS A 242 22.49 -5.24 -8.38
C LYS A 242 21.33 -6.15 -8.80
N HIS A 243 21.24 -6.45 -10.08
CA HIS A 243 20.27 -7.44 -10.59
C HIS A 243 20.57 -8.81 -9.99
N HIS A 244 19.52 -9.58 -9.61
CA HIS A 244 19.59 -10.84 -8.88
C HIS A 244 20.02 -10.70 -7.42
N ASP A 245 19.62 -9.60 -6.80
CA ASP A 245 19.51 -9.44 -5.36
C ASP A 245 18.03 -9.23 -5.04
N ALA A 246 17.45 -10.08 -4.19
CA ALA A 246 16.01 -10.08 -3.96
C ALA A 246 15.48 -8.72 -3.45
N VAL A 247 16.27 -7.96 -2.69
CA VAL A 247 15.82 -6.65 -2.19
C VAL A 247 15.83 -5.61 -3.31
N ALA A 248 16.88 -5.63 -4.14
CA ALA A 248 16.98 -4.75 -5.29
C ALA A 248 15.88 -5.04 -6.33
N ASP A 249 15.63 -6.32 -6.62
CA ASP A 249 14.63 -6.74 -7.59
C ASP A 249 13.20 -6.48 -7.07
N ALA A 250 12.92 -6.67 -5.77
CA ALA A 250 11.67 -6.26 -5.14
C ALA A 250 11.47 -4.72 -5.18
N ALA A 251 12.52 -3.94 -4.96
CA ALA A 251 12.45 -2.47 -5.07
C ALA A 251 12.16 -2.03 -6.51
N ALA A 252 12.79 -2.67 -7.50
CA ALA A 252 12.50 -2.38 -8.89
C ALA A 252 11.07 -2.77 -9.28
N CYS A 253 10.58 -3.91 -8.79
CA CYS A 253 9.18 -4.32 -8.95
C CYS A 253 8.21 -3.28 -8.38
N ALA A 254 8.51 -2.75 -7.18
CA ALA A 254 7.72 -1.71 -6.53
C ALA A 254 7.64 -0.44 -7.39
N GLU A 255 8.79 0.09 -7.83
CA GLU A 255 8.86 1.29 -8.65
C GLU A 255 8.18 1.10 -10.02
N ILE A 256 8.27 -0.09 -10.63
CA ILE A 256 7.55 -0.40 -11.87
C ILE A 256 6.03 -0.34 -11.64
N MET A 257 5.53 -0.94 -10.55
CA MET A 257 4.10 -0.92 -10.24
C MET A 257 3.60 0.51 -9.98
N VAL A 258 4.36 1.30 -9.23
CA VAL A 258 4.08 2.72 -9.00
C VAL A 258 4.14 3.51 -10.31
N GLY A 259 5.15 3.29 -11.15
CA GLY A 259 5.31 3.94 -12.45
C GLY A 259 4.14 3.66 -13.40
N LEU A 260 3.63 2.42 -13.40
CA LEU A 260 2.42 2.05 -14.13
C LEU A 260 1.19 2.81 -13.60
N ALA A 261 1.01 2.88 -12.27
CA ALA A 261 -0.09 3.62 -11.66
C ALA A 261 -0.01 5.14 -11.92
N ARG A 262 1.18 5.74 -11.82
CA ARG A 262 1.44 7.15 -12.17
C ARG A 262 1.09 7.43 -13.64
N ARG A 263 1.52 6.56 -14.56
CA ARG A 263 1.19 6.68 -15.99
C ARG A 263 -0.31 6.60 -16.24
N ALA A 264 -1.04 5.81 -15.46
CA ALA A 264 -2.48 5.73 -15.51
C ALA A 264 -3.20 6.92 -14.83
N LYS A 265 -2.45 7.86 -14.22
CA LYS A 265 -2.98 8.92 -13.34
C LYS A 265 -3.90 8.36 -12.24
N TYR A 266 -3.58 7.16 -11.74
CA TYR A 266 -4.39 6.47 -10.76
C TYR A 266 -4.20 7.06 -9.36
N THR A 267 -5.23 7.02 -8.52
CA THR A 267 -5.19 7.32 -7.08
C THR A 267 -6.03 6.30 -6.32
N GLY A 268 -5.66 5.98 -5.08
CA GLY A 268 -6.38 5.01 -4.25
C GLY A 268 -5.61 3.70 -4.01
N PRO A 269 -6.29 2.66 -3.49
CA PRO A 269 -5.66 1.39 -3.11
C PRO A 269 -5.11 0.58 -4.28
N VAL A 270 -4.05 -0.18 -4.05
CA VAL A 270 -3.45 -1.09 -5.06
C VAL A 270 -4.44 -2.16 -5.54
N ASN A 271 -5.35 -2.62 -4.68
CA ASN A 271 -6.32 -3.66 -5.02
C ASN A 271 -7.30 -3.19 -6.09
N ASP A 272 -7.77 -1.96 -5.92
CA ASP A 272 -8.72 -1.33 -6.83
C ASP A 272 -8.03 -1.05 -8.17
N TYR A 273 -6.76 -0.62 -8.17
CA TYR A 273 -5.94 -0.48 -9.38
C TYR A 273 -5.82 -1.78 -10.16
N VAL A 274 -5.62 -2.91 -9.45
CA VAL A 274 -5.56 -4.24 -10.06
C VAL A 274 -6.87 -4.56 -10.78
N THR A 275 -7.99 -4.36 -10.09
CA THR A 275 -9.33 -4.63 -10.65
C THR A 275 -9.70 -3.70 -11.79
N ASP A 276 -9.41 -2.40 -11.67
CA ASP A 276 -9.72 -1.38 -12.68
C ASP A 276 -8.90 -1.58 -13.96
N SER A 277 -7.68 -2.11 -13.81
CA SER A 277 -6.83 -2.55 -14.93
C SER A 277 -7.31 -3.84 -15.59
N GLY A 278 -8.40 -4.45 -15.10
CA GLY A 278 -9.00 -5.65 -15.66
C GLY A 278 -8.32 -6.94 -15.23
N PHE A 279 -7.79 -6.99 -14.00
CA PHE A 279 -7.19 -8.18 -13.42
C PHE A 279 -7.87 -8.58 -12.11
N GLN A 280 -7.81 -9.87 -11.78
CA GLN A 280 -8.11 -10.38 -10.44
C GLN A 280 -6.80 -10.61 -9.70
N LEU A 281 -6.78 -10.23 -8.42
CA LEU A 281 -5.68 -10.57 -7.52
C LEU A 281 -5.47 -12.08 -7.51
N GLY A 282 -4.21 -12.48 -7.57
CA GLY A 282 -3.79 -13.83 -7.23
C GLY A 282 -3.83 -14.01 -5.71
N SER A 283 -3.63 -15.24 -5.25
CA SER A 283 -3.48 -15.50 -3.82
C SER A 283 -2.72 -16.78 -3.53
N ILE A 284 -2.19 -16.89 -2.32
CA ILE A 284 -1.72 -18.17 -1.76
C ILE A 284 -2.54 -18.54 -0.55
N SER A 285 -2.57 -19.84 -0.28
CA SER A 285 -3.13 -20.47 0.91
C SER A 285 -2.42 -21.80 1.12
N ALA A 286 -2.68 -22.47 2.25
CA ALA A 286 -2.17 -23.82 2.51
C ALA A 286 -2.40 -24.78 1.33
N ASP A 287 -3.58 -24.73 0.71
CA ASP A 287 -3.99 -25.72 -0.29
C ASP A 287 -3.57 -25.38 -1.72
N LYS A 288 -3.44 -24.09 -2.07
CA LYS A 288 -3.24 -23.69 -3.47
C LYS A 288 -2.58 -22.33 -3.65
N VAL A 289 -2.03 -22.14 -4.85
CA VAL A 289 -1.66 -20.86 -5.45
C VAL A 289 -2.67 -20.52 -6.54
N THR A 290 -3.27 -19.35 -6.48
CA THR A 290 -4.13 -18.78 -7.51
C THR A 290 -3.33 -17.70 -8.25
N PRO A 291 -3.09 -17.83 -9.56
CA PRO A 291 -2.38 -16.81 -10.31
C PRO A 291 -3.19 -15.52 -10.46
N VAL A 292 -2.51 -14.41 -10.75
CA VAL A 292 -3.15 -13.17 -11.21
C VAL A 292 -3.72 -13.40 -12.60
N LEU A 293 -5.04 -13.22 -12.77
CA LEU A 293 -5.77 -13.55 -14.00
C LEU A 293 -6.38 -12.31 -14.64
N LYS A 294 -6.32 -12.22 -15.97
CA LYS A 294 -7.02 -11.18 -16.72
C LYS A 294 -8.53 -11.46 -16.71
N GLU A 295 -9.33 -10.47 -16.35
CA GLU A 295 -10.78 -10.58 -16.45
C GLU A 295 -11.23 -10.56 -17.91
N PHE A 296 -11.89 -11.63 -18.36
CA PHE A 296 -12.57 -11.64 -19.65
C PHE A 296 -13.83 -10.78 -19.57
N ARG A 297 -13.82 -9.62 -20.24
CA ARG A 297 -14.99 -8.77 -20.47
C ARG A 297 -16.03 -9.54 -21.29
N GLY A 298 -16.89 -10.30 -20.63
CA GLY A 298 -17.90 -11.16 -21.25
C GLY A 298 -18.66 -12.06 -20.28
N GLN A 299 -18.10 -12.34 -19.10
CA GLN A 299 -18.86 -12.93 -18.00
C GLN A 299 -19.02 -11.93 -16.87
N ARG A 300 -20.12 -11.19 -16.91
CA ARG A 300 -20.72 -10.68 -15.68
C ARG A 300 -21.22 -11.92 -14.92
N LYS A 301 -20.31 -12.63 -14.22
CA LYS A 301 -20.71 -13.70 -13.31
C LYS A 301 -21.62 -13.06 -12.28
N LYS A 302 -22.90 -13.44 -12.28
CA LYS A 302 -23.77 -13.28 -11.12
C LYS A 302 -22.96 -13.81 -9.93
N GLN A 303 -22.59 -12.94 -8.99
CA GLN A 303 -21.92 -13.33 -7.76
C GLN A 303 -22.80 -14.39 -7.08
N LYS A 304 -22.41 -15.65 -7.22
CA LYS A 304 -22.78 -16.68 -6.27
C LYS A 304 -21.69 -16.63 -5.20
N PRO A 305 -22.03 -16.47 -3.92
CA PRO A 305 -21.03 -16.51 -2.86
C PRO A 305 -20.37 -17.89 -2.87
N ALA A 306 -19.05 -17.91 -2.95
CA ALA A 306 -18.26 -19.12 -2.77
C ALA A 306 -18.09 -19.38 -1.25
N PRO A 307 -17.96 -20.65 -0.85
CA PRO A 307 -18.18 -21.12 0.50
C PRO A 307 -16.97 -20.88 1.41
N TRP A 308 -17.27 -20.69 2.69
CA TRP A 308 -16.38 -20.38 3.81
C TRP A 308 -15.53 -21.58 4.27
N GLN A 309 -14.30 -21.30 4.73
CA GLN A 309 -13.71 -21.63 6.06
C GLN A 309 -12.16 -21.60 5.96
N ALA A 310 -11.34 -21.15 6.92
CA ALA A 310 -11.40 -20.28 8.12
C ALA A 310 -10.00 -20.36 8.77
N VAL A 311 -9.47 -19.29 9.41
CA VAL A 311 -8.85 -19.41 10.76
C VAL A 311 -8.93 -18.09 11.56
N ALA A 312 -9.69 -18.13 12.65
CA ALA A 312 -9.57 -17.47 13.96
C ALA A 312 -9.55 -15.93 14.10
N THR A 313 -10.55 -15.25 13.54
CA THR A 313 -11.46 -14.44 14.39
C THR A 313 -12.57 -15.40 14.81
N PRO A 314 -13.25 -15.30 15.98
CA PRO A 314 -14.40 -16.16 16.25
C PRO A 314 -15.33 -16.18 15.03
N ASP A 315 -15.45 -17.35 14.38
CA ASP A 315 -16.09 -17.47 13.06
C ASP A 315 -17.57 -17.09 13.12
N THR A 316 -18.16 -17.15 14.31
CA THR A 316 -19.51 -16.72 14.60
C THR A 316 -19.48 -15.34 15.24
N ILE A 317 -19.95 -14.34 14.47
CA ILE A 317 -20.56 -13.17 15.07
C ILE A 317 -21.70 -13.70 15.95
N PRO A 318 -21.66 -13.50 17.28
CA PRO A 318 -22.74 -13.95 18.15
C PRO A 318 -24.04 -13.26 17.72
N GLU A 319 -25.12 -14.04 17.63
CA GLU A 319 -26.42 -13.44 17.33
C GLU A 319 -26.88 -12.58 18.52
N PRO A 320 -27.51 -11.43 18.26
CA PRO A 320 -28.10 -10.60 19.30
C PRO A 320 -29.03 -11.44 20.18
N ASN A 321 -28.84 -11.39 21.49
CA ASN A 321 -29.72 -12.06 22.44
C ASN A 321 -31.16 -11.49 22.30
N PRO A 322 -32.15 -12.28 21.84
CA PRO A 322 -33.51 -11.78 21.61
C PRO A 322 -34.25 -11.44 22.91
N ASN A 323 -33.76 -11.91 24.05
CA ASN A 323 -34.29 -11.64 25.38
C ASN A 323 -33.44 -10.62 26.16
N ALA A 324 -32.52 -9.91 25.50
CA ALA A 324 -31.78 -8.82 26.13
C ALA A 324 -32.74 -7.72 26.61
N ASP A 325 -32.36 -7.00 27.66
CA ASP A 325 -33.14 -5.87 28.18
C ASP A 325 -33.33 -4.83 27.06
N PRO A 326 -34.58 -4.51 26.68
CA PRO A 326 -34.84 -3.49 25.66
C PRO A 326 -34.30 -2.09 26.02
N ASN A 327 -33.95 -1.85 27.28
CA ASN A 327 -33.33 -0.60 27.75
C ASN A 327 -31.79 -0.65 27.75
N ALA A 328 -31.16 -1.77 27.38
CA ALA A 328 -29.71 -1.87 27.31
C ALA A 328 -29.15 -0.93 26.21
N PRO A 329 -28.03 -0.22 26.44
CA PRO A 329 -27.50 0.76 25.48
C PRO A 329 -27.19 0.20 24.09
N LEU A 330 -26.90 -1.10 23.99
CA LEU A 330 -26.56 -1.77 22.73
C LEU A 330 -27.75 -2.50 22.10
N TYR A 331 -28.93 -2.52 22.73
CA TYR A 331 -30.10 -3.24 22.22
C TYR A 331 -30.53 -2.70 20.85
N GLY A 332 -30.56 -3.56 19.84
CA GLY A 332 -30.94 -3.21 18.47
C GLY A 332 -29.91 -2.40 17.69
N GLN A 333 -28.73 -2.14 18.26
CA GLN A 333 -27.66 -1.37 17.61
C GLN A 333 -26.82 -2.27 16.68
N ASN A 334 -26.28 -1.70 15.60
CA ASN A 334 -25.29 -2.37 14.75
C ASN A 334 -23.89 -1.82 15.03
N VAL A 335 -23.09 -2.58 15.75
CA VAL A 335 -21.82 -2.16 16.35
C VAL A 335 -20.64 -2.70 15.54
N THR A 336 -19.71 -1.85 15.15
CA THR A 336 -18.46 -2.25 14.48
C THR A 336 -17.26 -1.85 15.33
N LEU A 337 -16.39 -2.82 15.64
CA LEU A 337 -15.14 -2.58 16.35
C LEU A 337 -14.01 -2.27 15.36
N THR A 338 -13.22 -1.25 15.66
CA THR A 338 -12.01 -0.91 14.90
C THR A 338 -10.88 -0.52 15.84
N GLY A 339 -9.66 -0.95 15.52
CA GLY A 339 -8.49 -0.77 16.37
C GLY A 339 -8.17 -1.96 17.29
N GLU A 340 -7.36 -1.69 18.31
CA GLU A 340 -6.84 -2.63 19.31
C GLU A 340 -7.55 -2.39 20.64
N PHE A 341 -7.84 -3.47 21.36
CA PHE A 341 -8.71 -3.45 22.55
C PHE A 341 -8.05 -4.13 23.74
N GLU A 342 -6.71 -4.16 23.80
CA GLU A 342 -5.99 -4.75 24.93
C GLU A 342 -6.47 -4.16 26.27
N PRO A 343 -6.60 -4.98 27.33
CA PRO A 343 -6.27 -6.41 27.40
C PRO A 343 -7.36 -7.36 26.86
N TYR A 344 -8.50 -6.83 26.41
CA TYR A 344 -9.65 -7.61 26.00
C TYR A 344 -9.52 -8.11 24.57
N ASP A 345 -9.88 -9.38 24.35
CA ASP A 345 -9.97 -9.92 23.00
C ASP A 345 -11.27 -9.45 22.30
N LYS A 346 -11.21 -9.30 20.97
CA LYS A 346 -12.39 -8.85 20.19
C LYS A 346 -13.56 -9.81 20.28
N GLY A 347 -13.33 -11.10 20.53
CA GLY A 347 -14.38 -12.11 20.71
C GLY A 347 -15.15 -11.91 22.01
N GLU A 348 -14.45 -11.63 23.12
CA GLU A 348 -15.07 -11.27 24.40
C GLU A 348 -15.97 -10.03 24.25
N LEU A 349 -15.46 -8.99 23.59
CA LEU A 349 -16.24 -7.78 23.30
C LEU A 349 -17.45 -8.06 22.41
N TRP A 350 -17.31 -8.93 21.39
CA TRP A 350 -18.44 -9.33 20.54
C TRP A 350 -19.52 -10.07 21.33
N ASN A 351 -19.12 -10.96 22.23
CA ASN A 351 -20.05 -11.70 23.09
C ASN A 351 -20.78 -10.75 24.05
N GLY A 352 -20.09 -9.77 24.64
CA GLY A 352 -20.73 -8.74 25.46
C GLY A 352 -21.75 -7.90 24.70
N ILE A 353 -21.40 -7.46 23.49
CA ILE A 353 -22.31 -6.70 22.62
C ILE A 353 -23.57 -7.51 22.30
N ALA A 354 -23.41 -8.77 21.90
CA ALA A 354 -24.54 -9.64 21.58
C ALA A 354 -25.38 -10.00 22.80
N ALA A 355 -24.78 -10.17 23.99
CA ALA A 355 -25.51 -10.42 25.22
C ALA A 355 -26.49 -9.28 25.56
N GLN A 356 -26.15 -8.04 25.19
CA GLN A 356 -27.01 -6.86 25.32
C GLN A 356 -27.96 -6.62 24.13
N GLY A 357 -28.04 -7.56 23.19
CA GLY A 357 -28.94 -7.45 22.04
C GLY A 357 -28.40 -6.57 20.90
N GLY A 358 -27.10 -6.27 20.90
CA GLY A 358 -26.42 -5.59 19.81
C GLY A 358 -25.98 -6.55 18.71
N GLN A 359 -26.07 -6.10 17.46
CA GLN A 359 -25.58 -6.82 16.29
C GLN A 359 -24.17 -6.36 15.96
N VAL A 360 -23.21 -7.27 16.05
CA VAL A 360 -21.83 -6.97 15.64
C VAL A 360 -21.71 -7.00 14.11
N GLY A 361 -21.04 -6.00 13.54
CA GLY A 361 -20.70 -5.91 12.12
C GLY A 361 -19.18 -5.84 11.92
N LYS A 362 -18.65 -6.67 11.01
CA LYS A 362 -17.20 -6.71 10.69
C LYS A 362 -16.70 -5.45 9.96
N ASN A 363 -17.60 -4.73 9.29
CA ASN A 363 -17.30 -3.55 8.47
C ASN A 363 -18.32 -2.44 8.75
N VAL A 364 -17.91 -1.20 8.46
CA VAL A 364 -18.82 -0.04 8.52
C VAL A 364 -19.70 -0.03 7.26
N THR A 365 -21.01 -0.10 7.47
CA THR A 365 -22.04 -0.20 6.43
C THR A 365 -23.16 0.82 6.65
N LYS A 366 -24.15 0.85 5.75
CA LYS A 366 -25.38 1.66 5.92
C LYS A 366 -26.25 1.26 7.12
N LYS A 367 -26.01 0.07 7.69
CA LYS A 367 -26.73 -0.40 8.88
C LYS A 367 -26.00 -0.03 10.16
N THR A 368 -24.70 0.26 10.10
CA THR A 368 -23.88 0.57 11.27
C THR A 368 -24.42 1.81 11.97
N THR A 369 -24.66 1.69 13.27
CA THR A 369 -25.15 2.76 14.13
C THR A 369 -24.11 3.16 15.17
N ILE A 370 -23.19 2.25 15.53
CA ILE A 370 -22.10 2.52 16.46
C ILE A 370 -20.78 1.99 15.87
N VAL A 371 -19.73 2.81 15.91
CA VAL A 371 -18.35 2.38 15.66
C VAL A 371 -17.55 2.60 16.93
N VAL A 372 -16.95 1.55 17.47
CA VAL A 372 -16.09 1.67 18.65
C VAL A 372 -14.64 1.70 18.20
N ALA A 373 -13.93 2.77 18.56
CA ALA A 373 -12.53 2.99 18.27
C ALA A 373 -11.65 2.57 19.47
N GLY A 374 -10.82 1.57 19.24
CA GLY A 374 -9.74 1.11 20.13
C GLY A 374 -8.50 1.99 20.08
N ALA A 375 -7.55 1.76 20.98
CA ALA A 375 -6.34 2.58 21.14
C ALA A 375 -5.41 2.45 19.93
N TRP A 376 -5.25 3.53 19.15
CA TRP A 376 -4.36 3.62 17.98
C TRP A 376 -3.71 5.01 17.88
N ALA A 377 -2.49 5.08 17.32
CA ALA A 377 -1.78 6.34 17.08
C ALA A 377 -2.39 7.19 15.95
N THR A 378 -3.19 6.59 15.06
CA THR A 378 -3.84 7.25 13.92
C THR A 378 -5.24 6.69 13.63
N THR A 379 -6.08 7.48 12.96
CA THR A 379 -7.47 7.11 12.60
C THR A 379 -7.51 5.89 11.66
N THR A 380 -8.22 4.84 12.09
CA THR A 380 -8.35 3.60 11.31
C THR A 380 -9.21 3.78 10.05
N SER A 381 -9.03 2.93 9.04
CA SER A 381 -9.81 2.96 7.79
C SER A 381 -11.33 2.82 8.01
N LYS A 382 -11.76 2.06 9.03
CA LYS A 382 -13.17 1.92 9.42
C LYS A 382 -13.69 3.17 10.12
N GLU A 383 -12.89 3.82 10.95
CA GLU A 383 -13.27 5.10 11.56
C GLU A 383 -13.38 6.21 10.51
N LYS A 384 -12.43 6.28 9.57
CA LYS A 384 -12.51 7.19 8.42
C LYS A 384 -13.79 6.94 7.61
N ARG A 385 -14.10 5.66 7.34
CA ARG A 385 -15.33 5.28 6.65
C ARG A 385 -16.60 5.67 7.42
N ALA A 386 -16.59 5.58 8.74
CA ALA A 386 -17.71 6.01 9.59
C ALA A 386 -17.92 7.52 9.48
N ARG A 387 -16.84 8.31 9.58
CA ARG A 387 -16.86 9.78 9.44
C ARG A 387 -17.40 10.21 8.06
N GLU A 388 -16.98 9.55 6.98
CA GLU A 388 -17.54 9.80 5.63
C GLU A 388 -19.05 9.54 5.54
N LEU A 389 -19.57 8.53 6.24
CA LEU A 389 -21.00 8.21 6.23
C LEU A 389 -21.80 9.20 7.10
N ILE A 390 -21.21 9.67 8.19
CA ILE A 390 -21.76 10.76 9.02
C ILE A 390 -21.89 12.04 8.18
N GLU A 391 -20.86 12.41 7.43
CA GLU A 391 -20.92 13.56 6.49
C GLU A 391 -22.01 13.40 5.42
N LYS A 392 -22.31 12.17 5.03
CA LYS A 392 -23.38 11.83 4.10
C LYS A 392 -24.77 11.73 4.77
N GLY A 393 -24.88 12.14 6.04
CA GLY A 393 -26.13 12.23 6.78
C GLY A 393 -26.59 10.92 7.42
N GLN A 394 -25.72 9.92 7.56
CA GLN A 394 -26.04 8.70 8.31
C GLN A 394 -25.81 8.93 9.81
N GLU A 395 -26.77 8.54 10.64
CA GLU A 395 -26.62 8.58 12.10
C GLU A 395 -25.72 7.42 12.56
N ILE A 396 -24.45 7.74 12.82
CA ILE A 396 -23.46 6.82 13.39
C ILE A 396 -22.79 7.50 14.58
N GLU A 397 -22.77 6.84 15.74
CA GLU A 397 -21.98 7.28 16.89
C GLU A 397 -20.59 6.63 16.86
N ILE A 398 -19.56 7.43 17.13
CA ILE A 398 -18.20 6.92 17.33
C ILE A 398 -17.91 6.89 18.83
N TRP A 399 -17.73 5.70 19.38
CA TRP A 399 -17.44 5.49 20.81
C TRP A 399 -15.95 5.26 21.03
N PRO A 400 -15.36 5.82 22.08
CA PRO A 400 -14.06 5.38 22.55
C PRO A 400 -14.20 4.00 23.23
N ALA A 401 -13.12 3.21 23.27
CA ALA A 401 -13.15 1.85 23.81
C ALA A 401 -13.61 1.79 25.28
N GLU A 402 -13.25 2.79 26.08
CA GLU A 402 -13.59 2.90 27.51
C GLU A 402 -15.11 3.00 27.70
N LYS A 403 -15.81 3.65 26.76
CA LYS A 403 -17.27 3.72 26.77
C LYS A 403 -17.89 2.34 26.53
N LEU A 404 -17.31 1.55 25.62
CA LEU A 404 -17.76 0.16 25.43
C LEU A 404 -17.49 -0.67 26.68
N TYR A 405 -16.32 -0.56 27.30
CA TYR A 405 -15.98 -1.31 28.51
C TYR A 405 -16.94 -0.99 29.66
N SER A 406 -17.24 0.30 29.89
CA SER A 406 -18.23 0.72 30.89
C SER A 406 -19.64 0.20 30.59
N VAL A 407 -20.03 0.12 29.31
CA VAL A 407 -21.35 -0.41 28.94
C VAL A 407 -21.42 -1.93 29.13
N LEU A 408 -20.30 -2.64 28.95
CA LEU A 408 -20.21 -4.10 29.12
C LEU A 408 -19.88 -4.54 30.56
N ASP A 409 -19.84 -3.61 31.52
CA ASP A 409 -19.41 -3.84 32.91
C ASP A 409 -18.00 -4.46 33.03
N LEU A 410 -17.09 -4.07 32.13
CA LEU A 410 -15.68 -4.48 32.11
C LEU A 410 -14.80 -3.45 32.84
N GLU A 411 -13.85 -3.89 33.67
CA GLU A 411 -12.95 -3.01 34.42
C GLU A 411 -11.99 -2.25 33.48
N SER A 412 -12.18 -0.93 33.35
CA SER A 412 -11.20 -0.08 32.67
C SER A 412 -9.94 0.05 33.54
N GLN A 413 -8.84 -0.63 33.18
CA GLN A 413 -7.55 -0.32 33.80
C GLN A 413 -7.04 1.00 33.23
N GLY A 414 -7.25 2.08 33.98
CA GLY A 414 -6.66 3.38 33.68
C GLY A 414 -5.15 3.34 33.91
N THR A 415 -4.38 3.82 32.95
CA THR A 415 -2.97 4.17 33.13
C THR A 415 -2.84 5.33 34.13
N GLU A 416 -2.19 5.09 35.27
CA GLU A 416 -1.52 6.13 36.06
C GLU A 416 -0.27 6.64 35.36
#